data_AF-A0A536P3H2-F1
#
_entry.id   AF-A0A536P3H2-F1
#
_cell.length_a   1.000
_cell.length_b   1.000
_cell.length_c   1.000
_cell.angle_alpha   90.00
_cell.angle_beta   90.00
_cell.angle_gamma   90.00
#
_symmetry.space_group_name_H-M   'P 1'
#
loop_
_entity.id
_entity.type
_entity.pdbx_description
1 polymer ?
#
loop_
_entity_poly.entity_id
_entity_poly.type
_entity_poly.pdbx_seq_one_letter_code
_entity_poly.pdbx_strand_id
1 'polypeptide(L)'
;MSLLGLTRVPDGVLAGPGEQRGDRAVVVGVDGEDRARVRARAAQQLEAVGFGLGEGELVRDHDALVERVELERAEEAASQLLRSIDDEDVVVAVERRLRVAAEGPRGGPLGERARRDRVPVRARLVARVFDSHEVVRAARVELGAQLLGDDVVGRAEEVGELPRLRIVVAQPAERTHLGHAAIVRYGPAVPSGTRRALVVGAGFAGSKHAEALREIGAEVVGPLSGTACARDPRPLADPAVDVVHVCATNELHVALASAALRAGKHVVCEKPLALDVPGADELADLARAAGVLAVVCQNYRFLPLVAELAGRVAAGELGRPHLVRGSYLQDWLLLEGNTDWRLDPARGGVSRAVADIGVHWLDLAEWICGRRVEAVVAEIGRLHGRATEDHASFLVRFVGDLQGSCVISQATAGHRNDLELSIDGAEASATWRFARKDELWLAGPVGGETIVTRDGDLRSPAARELATRTGGLNEGRRNLIAAAYASLDGEPSPVPLPTFEDGLRHVRFAAAALESARRGVWVDLR
;
A
#
# COMPACT_ATOMS: atom_id res chain seq x y z
N MET A 1 -66.74 -45.47 18.37
CA MET A 1 -65.83 -46.50 18.94
C MET A 1 -64.42 -46.15 18.51
N SER A 2 -63.33 -46.31 19.26
CA SER A 2 -63.11 -46.49 20.72
C SER A 2 -61.58 -46.30 20.91
N LEU A 3 -61.12 -45.43 21.82
CA LEU A 3 -60.43 -45.78 23.09
C LEU A 3 -59.11 -46.58 22.91
N LEU A 4 -57.98 -46.29 23.57
CA LEU A 4 -57.64 -45.37 24.70
C LEU A 4 -56.38 -44.53 24.29
N GLY A 5 -55.86 -43.51 24.99
CA GLY A 5 -56.10 -42.84 26.29
C GLY A 5 -54.82 -42.03 26.66
N LEU A 6 -54.74 -41.08 27.60
CA LEU A 6 -55.66 -40.48 28.57
C LEU A 6 -55.18 -39.06 28.95
N THR A 7 -56.10 -38.17 29.34
CA THR A 7 -55.81 -36.83 29.96
C THR A 7 -55.50 -36.97 31.46
N ARG A 8 -54.60 -36.21 32.09
CA ARG A 8 -54.78 -34.88 32.78
C ARG A 8 -53.47 -34.53 33.54
N VAL A 9 -53.04 -33.28 33.89
CA VAL A 9 -53.59 -31.89 33.95
C VAL A 9 -54.53 -31.60 35.15
N PRO A 10 -54.30 -30.58 36.02
CA PRO A 10 -53.38 -29.42 35.91
C PRO A 10 -52.01 -29.65 36.62
N ASP A 11 -51.29 -28.80 37.39
CA ASP A 11 -51.54 -27.48 38.04
C ASP A 11 -50.24 -26.68 38.39
N GLY A 12 -50.37 -25.41 38.83
CA GLY A 12 -49.29 -24.55 39.36
C GLY A 12 -49.04 -23.24 38.58
N VAL A 13 -49.37 -22.07 39.15
CA VAL A 13 -49.38 -20.75 38.46
C VAL A 13 -48.47 -19.72 39.16
N LEU A 14 -47.73 -18.88 38.40
CA LEU A 14 -47.67 -17.39 38.50
C LEU A 14 -46.51 -16.76 37.69
N ALA A 15 -46.85 -15.81 36.79
CA ALA A 15 -45.99 -14.81 36.09
C ALA A 15 -44.79 -15.34 35.25
N GLY A 16 -44.27 -14.64 34.23
CA GLY A 16 -44.65 -13.36 33.60
C GLY A 16 -44.25 -13.34 32.10
N PRO A 17 -44.34 -12.19 31.39
CA PRO A 17 -44.22 -12.16 29.92
C PRO A 17 -42.77 -12.09 29.40
N GLY A 18 -42.54 -12.70 28.23
CA GLY A 18 -41.31 -12.58 27.45
C GLY A 18 -41.34 -13.47 26.20
N GLU A 19 -41.23 -12.88 25.01
CA GLU A 19 -41.04 -13.64 23.77
C GLU A 19 -39.58 -14.06 23.61
N GLN A 20 -39.33 -15.25 23.04
CA GLN A 20 -38.46 -15.40 21.87
C GLN A 20 -38.85 -16.66 21.08
N ARG A 21 -39.05 -16.52 19.76
CA ARG A 21 -39.04 -17.64 18.82
C ARG A 21 -37.60 -17.95 18.44
N GLY A 22 -37.15 -19.19 18.61
CA GLY A 22 -35.77 -19.58 18.35
C GLY A 22 -35.36 -19.43 16.88
N ASP A 23 -34.30 -18.68 16.63
CA ASP A 23 -33.61 -18.61 15.34
C ASP A 23 -32.66 -19.81 15.20
N ARG A 24 -32.64 -20.45 14.01
CA ARG A 24 -31.71 -21.56 13.74
C ARG A 24 -30.35 -21.02 13.34
N ALA A 25 -29.35 -21.17 14.21
CA ALA A 25 -27.95 -20.94 13.85
C ALA A 25 -27.49 -21.92 12.76
N VAL A 26 -26.71 -21.42 11.81
CA VAL A 26 -25.92 -22.23 10.87
C VAL A 26 -24.46 -21.98 11.20
N VAL A 27 -23.76 -23.01 11.67
CA VAL A 27 -22.31 -22.94 11.92
C VAL A 27 -21.59 -23.08 10.59
N VAL A 28 -20.73 -22.11 10.26
CA VAL A 28 -19.76 -22.23 9.17
C VAL A 28 -18.40 -22.49 9.82
N GLY A 29 -17.88 -23.70 9.62
CA GLY A 29 -16.53 -24.05 10.06
C GLY A 29 -15.46 -23.40 9.18
N VAL A 30 -14.29 -23.17 9.76
CA VAL A 30 -13.05 -22.83 9.02
C VAL A 30 -12.05 -23.94 9.32
N ASP A 31 -11.43 -24.50 8.28
CA ASP A 31 -10.49 -25.61 8.41
C ASP A 31 -9.19 -25.22 9.14
N GLY A 32 -8.59 -26.19 9.82
CA GLY A 32 -7.57 -25.97 10.84
C GLY A 32 -6.13 -25.70 10.36
N GLU A 33 -5.87 -25.63 9.06
CA GLU A 33 -4.48 -25.73 8.53
C GLU A 33 -3.59 -24.48 8.72
N ASP A 34 -4.13 -23.27 8.75
CA ASP A 34 -3.29 -22.04 8.69
C ASP A 34 -2.64 -21.64 10.03
N ARG A 35 -3.02 -22.26 11.16
CA ARG A 35 -2.47 -21.91 12.50
C ARG A 35 -1.01 -22.32 12.73
N ALA A 36 -0.36 -22.99 11.77
CA ALA A 36 1.03 -23.48 11.90
C ALA A 36 2.10 -22.59 11.22
N ARG A 37 1.72 -21.47 10.58
CA ARG A 37 2.64 -20.67 9.72
C ARG A 37 3.41 -19.54 10.42
N VAL A 38 3.27 -19.38 11.74
CA VAL A 38 4.15 -18.53 12.55
C VAL A 38 4.94 -19.40 13.53
N ARG A 39 6.24 -19.59 13.27
CA ARG A 39 7.22 -20.01 14.28
C ARG A 39 8.12 -18.84 14.61
N ALA A 40 8.19 -18.48 15.90
CA ALA A 40 9.25 -17.63 16.40
C ALA A 40 10.63 -18.28 16.15
N ARG A 41 11.66 -17.46 15.91
CA ARG A 41 13.05 -17.95 15.90
C ARG A 41 13.44 -18.34 17.32
N ALA A 42 13.82 -19.60 17.53
CA ALA A 42 14.63 -19.97 18.69
C ALA A 42 16.04 -19.38 18.52
N ALA A 43 16.70 -19.08 19.65
CA ALA A 43 18.06 -18.55 19.64
C ALA A 43 19.07 -19.55 19.04
N GLN A 44 20.15 -19.03 18.46
CA GLN A 44 21.31 -19.85 18.08
C GLN A 44 22.04 -20.34 19.33
N GLN A 45 22.79 -21.43 19.19
CA GLN A 45 23.57 -22.02 20.29
C GLN A 45 24.59 -21.00 20.83
N LEU A 46 24.57 -20.79 22.14
CA LEU A 46 25.65 -20.13 22.87
C LEU A 46 26.70 -21.20 23.21
N GLU A 47 27.89 -21.09 22.62
CA GLU A 47 29.11 -21.71 23.17
C GLU A 47 29.87 -20.65 23.97
N ALA A 48 30.41 -21.05 25.12
CA ALA A 48 31.17 -20.15 25.99
C ALA A 48 32.64 -20.12 25.57
N VAL A 49 33.08 -19.00 25.00
CA VAL A 49 34.50 -18.71 24.74
C VAL A 49 35.03 -17.88 25.91
N GLY A 50 36.06 -18.37 26.60
CA GLY A 50 36.68 -17.67 27.72
C GLY A 50 37.55 -16.49 27.27
N PHE A 51 37.45 -15.36 27.96
CA PHE A 51 38.27 -14.17 27.66
C PHE A 51 39.70 -14.34 28.18
N GLY A 52 40.67 -14.30 27.26
CA GLY A 52 42.09 -14.05 27.55
C GLY A 52 42.41 -12.55 27.58
N LEU A 53 43.55 -12.19 28.18
CA LEU A 53 43.94 -10.80 28.48
C LEU A 53 44.88 -10.20 27.42
N GLY A 54 44.80 -8.87 27.22
CA GLY A 54 45.73 -8.06 26.41
C GLY A 54 45.20 -7.76 24.99
N GLU A 55 45.33 -6.56 24.43
CA GLU A 55 45.88 -5.28 24.93
C GLU A 55 44.97 -4.08 24.51
N GLY A 56 45.29 -2.85 24.92
CA GLY A 56 44.43 -1.66 24.75
C GLY A 56 44.32 -1.12 23.30
N GLU A 57 43.54 -0.08 22.98
CA GLU A 57 42.97 1.02 23.79
C GLU A 57 41.70 1.61 23.07
N LEU A 58 40.79 2.47 23.60
CA LEU A 58 40.63 3.20 24.88
C LEU A 58 39.14 3.63 25.11
N VAL A 59 38.89 4.48 26.12
CA VAL A 59 37.89 5.60 26.21
C VAL A 59 37.11 5.91 24.90
N ARG A 60 35.77 6.14 24.86
CA ARG A 60 34.66 6.24 25.86
C ARG A 60 33.28 6.20 25.09
N ASP A 61 32.06 6.59 25.53
CA ASP A 61 31.56 7.33 26.71
C ASP A 61 30.06 7.10 27.11
N HIS A 62 29.62 7.85 28.14
CA HIS A 62 28.28 8.26 28.63
C HIS A 62 27.09 8.25 27.64
N ASP A 63 25.81 8.07 28.03
CA ASP A 63 25.11 7.82 29.33
C ASP A 63 23.65 7.39 29.02
N ALA A 64 22.77 6.86 29.89
CA ALA A 64 22.85 6.25 31.24
C ALA A 64 21.50 5.51 31.53
N LEU A 65 21.34 4.99 32.75
CA LEU A 65 20.07 4.51 33.37
C LEU A 65 19.43 3.21 32.82
N VAL A 66 19.80 2.08 33.43
CA VAL A 66 18.93 0.90 33.60
C VAL A 66 18.96 0.52 35.08
N GLU A 67 17.80 0.41 35.71
CA GLU A 67 17.66 -0.06 37.09
C GLU A 67 17.07 -1.48 37.13
N ARG A 68 17.43 -2.28 38.15
CA ARG A 68 17.05 -3.70 38.26
C ARG A 68 16.08 -3.94 39.42
N VAL A 69 15.13 -4.86 39.24
CA VAL A 69 14.40 -5.54 40.32
C VAL A 69 14.29 -7.04 39.98
N GLU A 70 14.32 -7.91 40.99
CA GLU A 70 14.37 -9.38 40.84
C GLU A 70 12.98 -10.06 40.89
N LEU A 71 12.95 -11.39 40.79
CA LEU A 71 11.75 -12.24 40.77
C LEU A 71 11.84 -13.37 41.81
N GLU A 72 10.75 -13.59 42.56
CA GLU A 72 10.58 -14.74 43.47
C GLU A 72 9.73 -15.87 42.84
N ARG A 73 9.59 -17.03 43.53
CA ARG A 73 9.06 -18.30 42.98
C ARG A 73 7.84 -18.86 43.72
N ALA A 74 6.81 -19.26 42.96
CA ALA A 74 5.70 -20.17 43.31
C ALA A 74 4.96 -20.58 42.00
N GLU A 75 4.33 -21.75 41.82
CA GLU A 75 4.54 -23.08 42.41
C GLU A 75 3.98 -24.17 41.43
N GLU A 76 3.42 -25.30 41.92
CA GLU A 76 2.78 -26.41 41.17
C GLU A 76 1.22 -26.26 41.20
N ALA A 77 0.31 -27.19 40.86
CA ALA A 77 0.36 -28.65 40.71
C ALA A 77 -0.77 -29.24 39.83
N ALA A 78 -0.90 -30.58 39.89
CA ALA A 78 -2.08 -31.42 39.61
C ALA A 78 -2.45 -31.75 38.14
N SER A 79 -3.08 -32.93 37.99
CA SER A 79 -3.12 -33.73 36.75
C SER A 79 -4.37 -34.61 36.69
N GLN A 80 -4.90 -34.89 35.47
CA GLN A 80 -5.42 -36.22 35.12
C GLN A 80 -5.74 -36.45 33.62
N LEU A 81 -5.50 -37.70 33.20
CA LEU A 81 -6.14 -38.49 32.13
C LEU A 81 -6.03 -38.08 30.63
N LEU A 82 -5.70 -39.09 29.82
CA LEU A 82 -5.67 -39.09 28.34
C LEU A 82 -6.18 -40.46 27.83
N ARG A 83 -6.71 -40.49 26.60
CA ARG A 83 -6.87 -41.71 25.76
C ARG A 83 -6.44 -41.40 24.32
N SER A 84 -6.10 -42.43 23.56
CA SER A 84 -5.44 -42.34 22.25
C SER A 84 -6.17 -43.16 21.18
N ILE A 85 -6.00 -42.79 19.91
CA ILE A 85 -6.24 -43.65 18.74
C ILE A 85 -5.09 -43.43 17.73
N ASP A 86 -4.26 -44.48 17.60
CA ASP A 86 -3.57 -45.09 16.44
C ASP A 86 -2.91 -44.27 15.29
N ASP A 87 -1.92 -44.91 14.65
CA ASP A 87 -0.97 -44.34 13.68
C ASP A 87 -1.29 -44.64 12.19
N GLU A 88 -0.81 -43.80 11.27
CA GLU A 88 -0.41 -44.20 9.90
C GLU A 88 0.94 -43.55 9.50
N ASP A 89 1.79 -44.29 8.77
CA ASP A 89 3.13 -43.86 8.35
C ASP A 89 3.11 -43.09 7.02
N VAL A 90 3.27 -41.76 7.06
CA VAL A 90 3.38 -40.93 5.84
C VAL A 90 4.82 -40.83 5.33
N VAL A 91 5.07 -41.41 4.16
CA VAL A 91 6.34 -41.33 3.43
C VAL A 91 6.41 -40.06 2.59
N VAL A 92 7.43 -39.23 2.82
CA VAL A 92 7.73 -38.04 2.01
C VAL A 92 9.12 -38.15 1.36
N ALA A 93 9.24 -37.73 0.10
CA ALA A 93 10.52 -37.62 -0.59
C ALA A 93 11.06 -36.18 -0.46
N VAL A 94 12.32 -36.04 -0.04
CA VAL A 94 12.99 -34.74 0.08
C VAL A 94 14.04 -34.62 -1.02
N GLU A 95 13.89 -33.62 -1.89
CA GLU A 95 15.02 -33.11 -2.67
C GLU A 95 15.85 -32.15 -1.82
N ARG A 96 17.17 -32.26 -1.91
CA ARG A 96 18.12 -31.29 -1.35
C ARG A 96 19.00 -30.77 -2.48
N ARG A 97 18.87 -29.49 -2.85
CA ARG A 97 19.95 -28.77 -3.54
C ARG A 97 20.99 -28.35 -2.50
N LEU A 98 22.27 -28.51 -2.82
CA LEU A 98 23.37 -28.14 -1.93
C LEU A 98 23.49 -26.61 -1.81
N ARG A 99 24.04 -26.16 -0.68
CA ARG A 99 24.75 -24.87 -0.64
C ARG A 99 26.12 -25.06 -1.28
N VAL A 100 26.50 -24.16 -2.18
CA VAL A 100 27.92 -23.95 -2.52
C VAL A 100 28.54 -23.15 -1.38
N ALA A 101 29.69 -23.58 -0.89
CA ALA A 101 30.49 -22.82 0.09
C ALA A 101 31.48 -21.92 -0.65
N ALA A 102 31.89 -20.80 -0.03
CA ALA A 102 32.90 -19.92 -0.59
C ALA A 102 34.28 -20.62 -0.67
N GLU A 103 35.10 -20.21 -1.64
CA GLU A 103 36.38 -20.84 -1.92
C GLU A 103 37.43 -20.57 -0.84
N GLY A 104 38.22 -21.59 -0.52
CA GLY A 104 39.43 -21.54 0.30
C GLY A 104 40.53 -22.36 -0.36
N PRO A 105 41.82 -21.94 -0.29
CA PRO A 105 42.80 -22.37 -1.30
C PRO A 105 43.42 -23.76 -1.06
N ARG A 106 43.67 -24.46 -2.18
CA ARG A 106 44.43 -25.73 -2.37
C ARG A 106 43.69 -27.03 -1.98
N GLY A 107 43.43 -27.88 -2.98
CA GLY A 107 43.03 -29.28 -2.77
C GLY A 107 42.45 -29.94 -4.04
N GLY A 108 42.88 -31.17 -4.35
CA GLY A 108 42.42 -31.95 -5.51
C GLY A 108 41.17 -32.83 -5.24
N PRO A 109 40.70 -33.59 -6.24
CA PRO A 109 39.31 -34.08 -6.30
C PRO A 109 39.09 -35.54 -5.83
N LEU A 110 37.85 -35.83 -5.41
CA LEU A 110 37.08 -37.10 -5.35
C LEU A 110 35.71 -36.76 -4.71
N GLY A 111 34.64 -37.57 -4.73
CA GLY A 111 34.39 -38.85 -5.39
C GLY A 111 33.20 -39.62 -4.74
N GLU A 112 32.11 -39.83 -5.50
CA GLU A 112 31.00 -40.79 -5.25
C GLU A 112 29.96 -40.62 -4.09
N ARG A 113 28.70 -40.92 -4.45
CA ARG A 113 27.58 -41.63 -3.76
C ARG A 113 27.34 -41.47 -2.24
N ALA A 114 26.07 -41.18 -1.89
CA ALA A 114 25.45 -41.54 -0.61
C ALA A 114 24.02 -42.11 -0.82
N ARG A 115 23.54 -42.95 0.12
CA ARG A 115 22.24 -43.66 0.03
C ARG A 115 21.08 -42.87 0.67
N ARG A 116 19.84 -43.29 0.41
CA ARG A 116 18.62 -42.84 1.09
C ARG A 116 18.21 -43.86 2.15
N ASP A 117 18.38 -43.53 3.42
CA ASP A 117 17.78 -44.26 4.54
C ASP A 117 16.61 -43.45 5.15
N ARG A 118 15.62 -44.14 5.72
CA ARG A 118 14.49 -43.53 6.44
C ARG A 118 14.51 -44.04 7.89
N VAL A 119 14.23 -43.15 8.83
CA VAL A 119 14.09 -43.48 10.26
C VAL A 119 12.80 -42.85 10.78
N PRO A 120 11.84 -43.64 11.32
CA PRO A 120 10.63 -43.12 11.93
C PRO A 120 10.92 -42.59 13.34
N VAL A 121 10.22 -41.54 13.76
CA VAL A 121 10.29 -40.98 15.12
C VAL A 121 8.87 -40.66 15.60
N ARG A 122 8.39 -41.36 16.63
CA ARG A 122 7.12 -41.05 17.29
C ARG A 122 7.28 -39.89 18.29
N ALA A 123 6.27 -39.03 18.36
CA ALA A 123 6.15 -37.99 19.38
C ALA A 123 4.71 -37.94 19.92
N ARG A 124 4.54 -37.59 21.20
CA ARG A 124 3.23 -37.31 21.82
C ARG A 124 3.04 -35.81 21.98
N LEU A 125 1.83 -35.34 21.71
CA LEU A 125 1.38 -33.98 22.04
C LEU A 125 0.33 -34.05 23.15
N VAL A 126 0.24 -33.00 23.98
CA VAL A 126 -0.81 -32.80 24.98
C VAL A 126 -1.27 -31.35 24.88
N ALA A 127 -2.57 -31.11 24.92
CA ALA A 127 -3.16 -29.78 24.88
C ALA A 127 -4.06 -29.55 26.11
N ARG A 128 -4.06 -28.33 26.64
CA ARG A 128 -5.08 -27.84 27.60
C ARG A 128 -6.07 -26.92 26.88
N VAL A 129 -7.27 -26.84 27.43
CA VAL A 129 -8.32 -25.86 27.08
C VAL A 129 -8.50 -24.94 28.30
N PHE A 130 -8.86 -23.68 28.07
CA PHE A 130 -9.19 -22.69 29.09
C PHE A 130 -10.61 -22.16 28.85
N ASP A 131 -11.34 -21.86 29.92
CA ASP A 131 -12.72 -21.35 29.87
C ASP A 131 -12.79 -19.81 29.93
N SER A 132 -13.91 -19.25 29.44
CA SER A 132 -13.95 -17.88 28.91
C SER A 132 -14.06 -16.73 29.94
N HIS A 133 -13.47 -16.86 31.14
CA HIS A 133 -13.57 -15.84 32.20
C HIS A 133 -12.25 -15.50 32.91
N GLU A 134 -11.10 -16.05 32.49
CA GLU A 134 -9.79 -15.64 33.04
C GLU A 134 -9.17 -14.46 32.29
N VAL A 135 -8.81 -13.39 33.02
CA VAL A 135 -8.07 -12.24 32.47
C VAL A 135 -6.58 -12.59 32.40
N VAL A 136 -6.17 -13.25 31.31
CA VAL A 136 -4.77 -13.61 31.06
C VAL A 136 -3.95 -12.37 30.68
N ARG A 137 -3.17 -11.83 31.61
CA ARG A 137 -2.09 -10.88 31.31
C ARG A 137 -0.97 -11.60 30.56
N ALA A 138 -0.94 -11.48 29.23
CA ALA A 138 0.22 -11.90 28.44
C ALA A 138 1.41 -10.97 28.70
N ALA A 139 2.59 -11.53 28.98
CA ALA A 139 3.81 -10.76 29.20
C ALA A 139 4.31 -10.14 27.88
N ARG A 140 4.37 -8.80 27.83
CA ARG A 140 4.87 -8.03 26.69
C ARG A 140 6.39 -7.98 26.73
N VAL A 141 7.06 -8.64 25.79
CA VAL A 141 8.51 -8.47 25.57
C VAL A 141 8.69 -7.31 24.61
N GLU A 142 9.12 -6.17 25.14
CA GLU A 142 9.40 -4.96 24.37
C GLU A 142 10.90 -4.65 24.32
N LEU A 143 11.32 -4.18 23.14
CA LEU A 143 12.46 -3.27 22.97
C LEU A 143 11.85 -1.91 22.60
N GLY A 144 12.32 -0.84 23.22
CA GLY A 144 11.72 0.50 23.13
C GLY A 144 11.75 1.14 21.74
N ALA A 145 11.08 2.29 21.53
CA ALA A 145 10.67 3.27 22.55
C ALA A 145 9.24 3.82 22.37
N GLN A 146 8.86 4.69 23.32
CA GLN A 146 7.53 5.21 23.63
C GLN A 146 6.85 6.00 22.50
N LEU A 147 5.51 5.92 22.46
CA LEU A 147 4.63 7.07 22.67
C LEU A 147 3.25 6.60 23.17
N LEU A 148 2.48 7.51 23.76
CA LEU A 148 1.28 7.21 24.57
C LEU A 148 -0.04 7.53 23.84
N GLY A 149 -1.10 6.81 24.20
CA GLY A 149 -2.47 7.06 23.77
C GLY A 149 -3.43 6.00 24.32
N ASP A 150 -4.27 6.40 25.28
CA ASP A 150 -5.38 5.58 25.79
C ASP A 150 -6.67 5.96 25.04
N ASP A 151 -7.37 4.97 24.51
CA ASP A 151 -8.74 5.13 23.97
C ASP A 151 -9.68 4.11 24.62
N VAL A 152 -10.74 4.62 25.27
CA VAL A 152 -11.75 3.80 25.95
C VAL A 152 -12.97 3.64 25.06
N VAL A 153 -13.36 2.38 24.78
CA VAL A 153 -14.61 2.05 24.09
C VAL A 153 -15.61 1.45 25.09
N GLY A 154 -16.88 1.87 25.00
CA GLY A 154 -17.90 1.69 26.05
C GLY A 154 -18.38 0.26 26.34
N ARG A 155 -19.15 0.12 27.42
CA ARG A 155 -19.72 -1.16 27.89
C ARG A 155 -20.88 -1.63 27.01
N ALA A 156 -21.01 -2.95 26.89
CA ALA A 156 -22.03 -3.62 26.07
C ALA A 156 -23.38 -3.77 26.78
N GLU A 157 -24.01 -2.67 27.19
CA GLU A 157 -25.38 -2.65 27.73
C GLU A 157 -26.38 -1.91 26.81
N GLU A 158 -25.91 -1.19 25.79
CA GLU A 158 -26.75 -0.49 24.80
C GLU A 158 -26.55 -1.03 23.37
N VAL A 159 -27.23 -2.12 23.03
CA VAL A 159 -27.40 -2.57 21.63
C VAL A 159 -28.86 -2.96 21.39
N GLY A 160 -29.64 -2.02 20.85
CA GLY A 160 -30.98 -2.29 20.31
C GLY A 160 -30.93 -3.09 19.00
N GLU A 161 -32.06 -3.68 18.63
CA GLU A 161 -32.17 -4.57 17.46
C GLU A 161 -31.93 -3.85 16.12
N LEU A 162 -31.31 -4.56 15.17
CA LEU A 162 -31.17 -4.11 13.77
C LEU A 162 -31.56 -5.23 12.77
N PRO A 163 -32.25 -4.90 11.67
CA PRO A 163 -32.86 -5.88 10.77
C PRO A 163 -31.88 -6.54 9.78
N ARG A 164 -32.35 -7.64 9.17
CA ARG A 164 -31.57 -8.59 8.35
C ARG A 164 -31.39 -8.15 6.90
N LEU A 165 -30.23 -8.42 6.32
CA LEU A 165 -30.08 -8.78 4.90
C LEU A 165 -28.82 -9.65 4.68
N ARG A 166 -28.80 -10.47 3.62
CA ARG A 166 -27.72 -11.43 3.32
C ARG A 166 -27.42 -11.46 1.82
N ILE A 167 -26.16 -11.27 1.45
CA ILE A 167 -25.54 -11.88 0.26
C ILE A 167 -24.16 -12.37 0.70
N VAL A 168 -23.80 -13.60 0.33
CA VAL A 168 -22.46 -14.18 0.56
C VAL A 168 -22.03 -14.84 -0.74
N VAL A 169 -20.83 -14.48 -1.23
CA VAL A 169 -20.20 -15.10 -2.39
C VAL A 169 -18.87 -15.69 -1.94
N ALA A 170 -18.73 -17.00 -2.02
CA ALA A 170 -17.51 -17.71 -1.65
C ALA A 170 -16.70 -18.08 -2.91
N GLN A 171 -15.38 -17.91 -2.83
CA GLN A 171 -14.41 -18.52 -3.76
C GLN A 171 -13.15 -18.93 -2.97
N PRO A 172 -12.43 -19.98 -3.42
CA PRO A 172 -11.22 -20.44 -2.76
C PRO A 172 -10.07 -19.43 -2.89
N ALA A 173 -9.18 -19.42 -1.90
CA ALA A 173 -8.08 -18.46 -1.83
C ALA A 173 -6.83 -18.96 -2.57
N GLU A 174 -6.47 -18.28 -3.68
CA GLU A 174 -5.10 -18.33 -4.19
C GLU A 174 -4.18 -17.40 -3.36
N ARG A 175 -2.93 -17.81 -3.18
CA ARG A 175 -2.02 -17.30 -2.13
C ARG A 175 -1.55 -15.85 -2.25
N THR A 176 -2.02 -15.10 -3.24
CA THR A 176 -1.60 -13.72 -3.55
C THR A 176 -2.59 -12.65 -3.08
N HIS A 177 -3.77 -13.01 -2.58
CA HIS A 177 -4.83 -12.06 -2.25
C HIS A 177 -5.43 -12.26 -0.83
N LEU A 178 -4.78 -11.70 0.19
CA LEU A 178 -5.34 -11.55 1.55
C LEU A 178 -6.40 -10.44 1.63
N GLY A 179 -7.48 -10.59 0.85
CA GLY A 179 -8.67 -9.76 0.96
C GLY A 179 -9.48 -10.12 2.19
N HIS A 180 -9.44 -9.28 3.22
CA HIS A 180 -10.34 -9.42 4.37
C HIS A 180 -11.79 -9.20 3.92
N ALA A 181 -12.68 -10.14 4.23
CA ALA A 181 -14.11 -10.01 3.95
C ALA A 181 -14.74 -8.99 4.92
N ALA A 182 -14.86 -7.74 4.49
CA ALA A 182 -15.50 -6.68 5.26
C ALA A 182 -17.04 -6.86 5.28
N ILE A 183 -17.63 -6.90 6.47
CA ILE A 183 -19.08 -6.75 6.64
C ILE A 183 -19.40 -5.27 6.49
N VAL A 184 -20.26 -4.92 5.52
CA VAL A 184 -20.80 -3.56 5.42
C VAL A 184 -21.69 -3.30 6.64
N ARG A 185 -21.19 -2.50 7.58
CA ARG A 185 -21.97 -1.92 8.68
C ARG A 185 -22.34 -0.49 8.31
N TYR A 186 -23.62 -0.20 8.23
CA TYR A 186 -24.10 1.18 8.27
C TYR A 186 -23.94 1.70 9.70
N GLY A 187 -23.30 2.86 9.85
CA GLY A 187 -23.23 3.56 11.13
C GLY A 187 -24.55 4.22 11.53
N PRO A 188 -24.61 4.88 12.70
CA PRO A 188 -25.71 5.79 13.03
C PRO A 188 -25.78 6.96 12.05
N ALA A 189 -26.88 7.74 12.11
CA ALA A 189 -27.13 8.84 11.18
C ALA A 189 -25.96 9.84 11.15
N VAL A 190 -25.42 10.03 9.95
CA VAL A 190 -24.23 10.85 9.66
C VAL A 190 -24.60 12.34 9.69
N PRO A 191 -23.72 13.23 10.16
CA PRO A 191 -23.95 14.67 10.07
C PRO A 191 -24.25 15.12 8.63
N SER A 192 -25.29 15.94 8.48
CA SER A 192 -25.69 16.53 7.20
C SER A 192 -24.55 17.35 6.59
N GLY A 193 -23.83 16.79 5.61
CA GLY A 193 -22.72 17.42 4.90
C GLY A 193 -21.45 16.57 4.82
N THR A 194 -21.29 15.54 5.65
CA THR A 194 -20.12 14.64 5.55
C THR A 194 -20.21 13.77 4.30
N ARG A 195 -19.21 13.88 3.41
CA ARG A 195 -19.10 13.06 2.18
C ARG A 195 -18.82 11.59 2.49
N ARG A 196 -19.48 10.68 1.77
CA ARG A 196 -19.31 9.23 1.87
C ARG A 196 -18.45 8.68 0.73
N ALA A 197 -17.36 8.01 1.11
CA ALA A 197 -16.29 7.55 0.24
C ALA A 197 -16.24 6.02 0.18
N LEU A 198 -16.49 5.41 -0.98
CA LEU A 198 -16.32 3.99 -1.21
C LEU A 198 -14.90 3.68 -1.66
N VAL A 199 -14.13 2.95 -0.84
CA VAL A 199 -12.79 2.49 -1.21
C VAL A 199 -12.86 1.10 -1.85
N VAL A 200 -12.32 0.96 -3.06
CA VAL A 200 -12.35 -0.28 -3.84
C VAL A 200 -10.93 -0.77 -4.07
N GLY A 201 -10.54 -1.80 -3.33
CA GLY A 201 -9.17 -2.30 -3.21
C GLY A 201 -8.75 -2.31 -1.73
N ALA A 202 -8.40 -3.48 -1.21
CA ALA A 202 -7.99 -3.68 0.19
C ALA A 202 -6.45 -3.76 0.36
N GLY A 203 -5.68 -3.40 -0.68
CA GLY A 203 -4.22 -3.34 -0.66
C GLY A 203 -3.67 -2.03 -0.08
N PHE A 204 -2.36 -1.84 -0.20
CA PHE A 204 -1.63 -0.67 0.35
C PHE A 204 -2.25 0.68 -0.04
N ALA A 205 -2.56 0.90 -1.32
CA ALA A 205 -3.15 2.17 -1.75
C ALA A 205 -4.55 2.38 -1.14
N GLY A 206 -5.36 1.33 -1.05
CA GLY A 206 -6.69 1.36 -0.43
C GLY A 206 -6.63 1.70 1.05
N SER A 207 -5.70 1.11 1.82
CA SER A 207 -5.52 1.49 3.22
C SER A 207 -5.03 2.93 3.35
N LYS A 208 -4.12 3.41 2.50
CA LYS A 208 -3.66 4.81 2.53
C LYS A 208 -4.71 5.82 2.07
N HIS A 209 -5.66 5.43 1.24
CA HIS A 209 -6.85 6.25 0.94
C HIS A 209 -7.80 6.27 2.13
N ALA A 210 -8.10 5.11 2.73
CA ALA A 210 -8.96 5.02 3.92
C ALA A 210 -8.37 5.71 5.17
N GLU A 211 -7.05 5.79 5.31
CA GLU A 211 -6.37 6.60 6.32
C GLU A 211 -6.59 8.10 6.02
N ALA A 212 -6.21 8.55 4.82
CA ALA A 212 -6.36 9.95 4.40
C ALA A 212 -7.80 10.48 4.51
N LEU A 213 -8.80 9.65 4.16
CA LEU A 213 -10.22 10.02 4.23
C LEU A 213 -10.68 10.26 5.67
N ARG A 214 -10.22 9.45 6.63
CA ARG A 214 -10.52 9.65 8.05
C ARG A 214 -9.82 10.89 8.61
N GLU A 215 -8.58 11.17 8.18
CA GLU A 215 -7.86 12.39 8.56
C GLU A 215 -8.57 13.68 8.10
N ILE A 216 -9.39 13.63 7.03
CA ILE A 216 -10.24 14.76 6.59
C ILE A 216 -11.71 14.66 7.03
N GLY A 217 -12.06 13.70 7.88
CA GLY A 217 -13.43 13.53 8.42
C GLY A 217 -14.46 12.95 7.45
N ALA A 218 -14.05 12.38 6.30
CA ALA A 218 -14.96 11.71 5.37
C ALA A 218 -15.37 10.31 5.88
N GLU A 219 -16.61 9.89 5.61
CA GLU A 219 -17.08 8.56 5.99
C GLU A 219 -16.55 7.51 5.00
N VAL A 220 -15.85 6.48 5.50
CA VAL A 220 -15.27 5.43 4.66
C VAL A 220 -16.15 4.18 4.61
N VAL A 221 -16.68 3.88 3.43
CA VAL A 221 -17.28 2.58 3.10
C VAL A 221 -16.21 1.65 2.54
N GLY A 222 -16.09 0.44 3.10
CA GLY A 222 -15.08 -0.52 2.71
C GLY A 222 -13.77 -0.41 3.51
N PRO A 223 -12.63 -0.88 2.97
CA PRO A 223 -12.41 -1.24 1.57
C PRO A 223 -13.15 -2.50 1.12
N LEU A 224 -13.60 -2.50 -0.14
CA LEU A 224 -14.08 -3.70 -0.85
C LEU A 224 -12.94 -4.38 -1.61
N SER A 225 -13.11 -5.66 -1.97
CA SER A 225 -12.21 -6.31 -2.93
C SER A 225 -12.49 -5.81 -4.35
N GLY A 226 -11.44 -5.36 -5.06
CA GLY A 226 -11.54 -4.92 -6.45
C GLY A 226 -12.06 -6.02 -7.39
N THR A 227 -11.61 -7.27 -7.22
CA THR A 227 -12.07 -8.40 -8.04
C THR A 227 -13.51 -8.82 -7.75
N ALA A 228 -14.01 -8.57 -6.54
CA ALA A 228 -15.43 -8.76 -6.23
C ALA A 228 -16.28 -7.63 -6.86
N CYS A 229 -15.85 -6.38 -6.67
CA CYS A 229 -16.53 -5.19 -7.20
C CYS A 229 -16.54 -5.13 -8.74
N ALA A 230 -15.52 -5.68 -9.41
CA ALA A 230 -15.48 -5.79 -10.87
C ALA A 230 -16.44 -6.87 -11.42
N ARG A 231 -16.81 -7.87 -10.61
CA ARG A 231 -17.82 -8.89 -10.97
C ARG A 231 -19.24 -8.49 -10.57
N ASP A 232 -19.37 -7.69 -9.51
CA ASP A 232 -20.62 -7.15 -9.01
C ASP A 232 -20.46 -5.65 -8.72
N PRO A 233 -20.64 -4.78 -9.74
CA PRO A 233 -20.41 -3.34 -9.62
C PRO A 233 -21.54 -2.60 -8.89
N ARG A 234 -22.56 -3.29 -8.36
CA ARG A 234 -23.68 -2.64 -7.66
C ARG A 234 -23.28 -1.67 -6.54
N PRO A 235 -22.22 -1.92 -5.72
CA PRO A 235 -21.78 -0.96 -4.71
C PRO A 235 -21.29 0.38 -5.30
N LEU A 236 -20.77 0.40 -6.54
CA LEU A 236 -20.33 1.62 -7.22
C LEU A 236 -21.52 2.56 -7.56
N ALA A 237 -22.73 2.01 -7.62
CA ALA A 237 -23.96 2.72 -7.88
C ALA A 237 -24.83 2.94 -6.63
N ASP A 238 -24.30 2.67 -5.43
CA ASP A 238 -25.02 2.90 -4.17
C ASP A 238 -25.41 4.39 -4.06
N PRO A 239 -26.70 4.74 -3.91
CA PRO A 239 -27.15 6.13 -3.90
C PRO A 239 -26.62 6.93 -2.71
N ALA A 240 -26.14 6.28 -1.64
CA ALA A 240 -25.58 6.97 -0.47
C ALA A 240 -24.09 7.30 -0.60
N VAL A 241 -23.36 6.77 -1.60
CA VAL A 241 -21.94 7.05 -1.84
C VAL A 241 -21.78 8.30 -2.72
N ASP A 242 -20.96 9.27 -2.31
CA ASP A 242 -20.59 10.44 -3.12
C ASP A 242 -19.41 10.13 -4.06
N VAL A 243 -18.37 9.50 -3.51
CA VAL A 243 -17.04 9.36 -4.14
C VAL A 243 -16.58 7.91 -4.16
N VAL A 244 -16.03 7.44 -5.27
CA VAL A 244 -15.38 6.13 -5.39
C VAL A 244 -13.87 6.29 -5.51
N HIS A 245 -13.14 5.70 -4.57
CA HIS A 245 -11.68 5.59 -4.60
C HIS A 245 -11.30 4.24 -5.21
N VAL A 246 -10.81 4.25 -6.45
CA VAL A 246 -10.36 3.05 -7.18
C VAL A 246 -8.89 2.80 -6.85
N CYS A 247 -8.64 1.86 -5.95
CA CYS A 247 -7.33 1.51 -5.39
C CYS A 247 -6.99 0.02 -5.64
N ALA A 248 -7.43 -0.49 -6.79
CA ALA A 248 -7.34 -1.90 -7.16
C ALA A 248 -5.95 -2.24 -7.75
N THR A 249 -5.88 -3.33 -8.52
CA THR A 249 -4.76 -3.61 -9.43
C THR A 249 -5.13 -3.08 -10.83
N ASN A 250 -4.13 -2.72 -11.64
CA ASN A 250 -4.32 -1.85 -12.82
C ASN A 250 -5.32 -2.43 -13.85
N GLU A 251 -5.41 -3.76 -13.96
CA GLU A 251 -6.33 -4.44 -14.89
C GLU A 251 -7.81 -4.20 -14.57
N LEU A 252 -8.12 -3.69 -13.38
CA LEU A 252 -9.47 -3.41 -12.93
C LEU A 252 -9.83 -1.92 -13.00
N HIS A 253 -8.88 -1.01 -13.27
CA HIS A 253 -9.09 0.43 -13.19
C HIS A 253 -10.18 0.90 -14.17
N VAL A 254 -10.10 0.52 -15.45
CA VAL A 254 -11.12 0.86 -16.47
C VAL A 254 -12.50 0.34 -16.07
N ALA A 255 -12.63 -0.94 -15.73
CA ALA A 255 -13.92 -1.53 -15.37
C ALA A 255 -14.58 -0.86 -14.16
N LEU A 256 -13.80 -0.56 -13.11
CA LEU A 256 -14.30 0.03 -11.87
C LEU A 256 -14.58 1.53 -12.02
N ALA A 257 -13.67 2.29 -12.61
CA ALA A 257 -13.84 3.73 -12.79
C ALA A 257 -14.94 4.05 -13.82
N SER A 258 -15.01 3.34 -14.96
CA SER A 258 -16.10 3.52 -15.93
C SER A 258 -17.47 3.20 -15.32
N ALA A 259 -17.58 2.20 -14.43
CA ALA A 259 -18.84 1.88 -13.75
C ALA A 259 -19.24 2.96 -12.72
N ALA A 260 -18.30 3.52 -11.96
CA ALA A 260 -18.54 4.63 -11.04
C ALA A 260 -18.94 5.92 -11.77
N LEU A 261 -18.23 6.29 -12.85
CA LEU A 261 -18.55 7.45 -13.69
C LEU A 261 -19.94 7.32 -14.33
N ARG A 262 -20.29 6.15 -14.88
CA ARG A 262 -21.63 5.86 -15.44
C ARG A 262 -22.74 5.89 -14.38
N ALA A 263 -22.41 5.74 -13.10
CA ALA A 263 -23.33 5.90 -11.97
C ALA A 263 -23.35 7.33 -11.39
N GLY A 264 -22.69 8.30 -12.06
CA GLY A 264 -22.66 9.71 -11.65
C GLY A 264 -21.83 9.98 -10.40
N LYS A 265 -20.88 9.11 -10.04
CA LYS A 265 -20.02 9.28 -8.86
C LYS A 265 -18.77 10.08 -9.18
N HIS A 266 -18.30 10.84 -8.21
CA HIS A 266 -16.94 11.38 -8.24
C HIS A 266 -15.93 10.24 -8.12
N VAL A 267 -14.77 10.33 -8.79
CA VAL A 267 -13.79 9.25 -8.82
C VAL A 267 -12.38 9.74 -8.49
N VAL A 268 -11.69 9.01 -7.60
CA VAL A 268 -10.26 9.16 -7.33
C VAL A 268 -9.58 7.83 -7.65
N CYS A 269 -8.87 7.74 -8.77
CA CYS A 269 -8.25 6.51 -9.27
C CYS A 269 -6.74 6.50 -9.04
N GLU A 270 -6.20 5.38 -8.53
CA GLU A 270 -4.76 5.15 -8.52
C GLU A 270 -4.16 5.07 -9.93
N LYS A 271 -2.85 5.28 -10.01
CA LYS A 271 -2.08 5.27 -11.27
C LYS A 271 -1.43 3.91 -11.54
N PRO A 272 -1.17 3.55 -12.82
CA PRO A 272 -1.62 4.21 -14.05
C PRO A 272 -3.15 4.13 -14.24
N LEU A 273 -3.71 5.07 -15.00
CA LEU A 273 -5.17 5.19 -15.21
C LEU A 273 -5.76 3.94 -15.92
N ALA A 274 -5.00 3.35 -16.85
CA ALA A 274 -5.34 2.11 -17.55
C ALA A 274 -4.07 1.36 -17.97
N LEU A 275 -4.22 0.14 -18.50
CA LEU A 275 -3.11 -0.66 -19.06
C LEU A 275 -2.63 -0.16 -20.43
N ASP A 276 -3.51 0.49 -21.18
CA ASP A 276 -3.28 0.93 -22.56
C ASP A 276 -3.97 2.27 -22.86
N VAL A 277 -3.63 2.86 -24.00
CA VAL A 277 -4.17 4.17 -24.41
C VAL A 277 -5.70 4.10 -24.61
N PRO A 278 -6.29 3.12 -25.34
CA PRO A 278 -7.75 3.05 -25.52
C PRO A 278 -8.55 3.01 -24.21
N GLY A 279 -8.11 2.25 -23.20
CA GLY A 279 -8.78 2.19 -21.90
C GLY A 279 -8.68 3.50 -21.11
N ALA A 280 -7.58 4.24 -21.26
CA ALA A 280 -7.45 5.57 -20.68
C ALA A 280 -8.26 6.64 -21.45
N ASP A 281 -8.41 6.48 -22.78
CA ASP A 281 -9.23 7.32 -23.65
C ASP A 281 -10.71 7.18 -23.27
N GLU A 282 -11.22 5.94 -23.10
CA GLU A 282 -12.58 5.69 -22.59
C GLU A 282 -12.82 6.40 -21.26
N LEU A 283 -11.87 6.30 -20.32
CA LEU A 283 -12.00 6.92 -18.99
C LEU A 283 -12.00 8.46 -19.06
N ALA A 284 -11.12 9.07 -19.86
CA ALA A 284 -11.10 10.52 -20.04
C ALA A 284 -12.41 11.04 -20.67
N ASP A 285 -12.90 10.37 -21.71
CA ASP A 285 -14.16 10.71 -22.37
C ASP A 285 -15.38 10.53 -21.45
N LEU A 286 -15.45 9.43 -20.68
CA LEU A 286 -16.51 9.22 -19.69
C LEU A 286 -16.48 10.27 -18.57
N ALA A 287 -15.30 10.64 -18.08
CA ALA A 287 -15.17 11.68 -17.05
C ALA A 287 -15.67 13.03 -17.57
N ARG A 288 -15.27 13.40 -18.80
CA ARG A 288 -15.68 14.63 -19.48
C ARG A 288 -17.19 14.67 -19.75
N ALA A 289 -17.79 13.53 -20.09
CA ALA A 289 -19.23 13.39 -20.35
C ALA A 289 -20.08 13.35 -19.08
N ALA A 290 -19.56 12.78 -17.98
CA ALA A 290 -20.29 12.65 -16.71
C ALA A 290 -20.35 13.97 -15.91
N GLY A 291 -19.45 14.93 -16.16
CA GLY A 291 -19.45 16.24 -15.48
C GLY A 291 -19.07 16.18 -14.00
N VAL A 292 -18.42 15.10 -13.58
CA VAL A 292 -18.00 14.83 -12.19
C VAL A 292 -16.50 15.02 -12.01
N LEU A 293 -16.06 15.38 -10.80
CA LEU A 293 -14.65 15.30 -10.41
C LEU A 293 -14.09 13.89 -10.66
N ALA A 294 -13.04 13.81 -11.47
CA ALA A 294 -12.33 12.58 -11.83
C ALA A 294 -10.81 12.82 -11.77
N VAL A 295 -10.17 12.30 -10.73
CA VAL A 295 -8.78 12.60 -10.34
C VAL A 295 -7.92 11.34 -10.37
N VAL A 296 -6.73 11.41 -10.96
CA VAL A 296 -5.72 10.34 -10.94
C VAL A 296 -4.68 10.62 -9.85
N CYS A 297 -4.18 9.62 -9.13
CA CYS A 297 -3.33 9.82 -7.94
C CYS A 297 -1.87 10.24 -8.21
N GLN A 298 -1.67 11.36 -8.90
CA GLN A 298 -0.38 12.06 -8.98
C GLN A 298 -0.10 12.86 -7.69
N ASN A 299 0.08 12.11 -6.60
CA ASN A 299 0.17 12.66 -5.24
C ASN A 299 1.41 13.55 -5.00
N TYR A 300 2.39 13.58 -5.91
CA TYR A 300 3.62 14.36 -5.72
C TYR A 300 3.43 15.86 -5.96
N ARG A 301 2.42 16.29 -6.75
CA ARG A 301 2.09 17.72 -6.92
C ARG A 301 1.79 18.43 -5.59
N PHE A 302 1.28 17.68 -4.62
CA PHE A 302 0.72 18.16 -3.35
C PHE A 302 1.71 18.08 -2.16
N LEU A 303 3.00 17.88 -2.43
CA LEU A 303 4.06 18.04 -1.43
C LEU A 303 4.47 19.53 -1.34
N PRO A 304 4.61 20.13 -0.15
CA PRO A 304 4.81 21.57 0.00
C PRO A 304 5.96 22.13 -0.85
N LEU A 305 7.13 21.49 -0.82
CA LEU A 305 8.30 21.98 -1.55
C LEU A 305 8.26 21.75 -3.06
N VAL A 306 7.39 20.87 -3.54
CA VAL A 306 7.13 20.71 -4.98
C VAL A 306 6.20 21.83 -5.46
N ALA A 307 5.23 22.25 -4.63
CA ALA A 307 4.41 23.45 -4.88
C ALA A 307 5.18 24.78 -4.66
N GLU A 308 6.25 24.77 -3.86
CA GLU A 308 7.20 25.88 -3.73
C GLU A 308 8.02 26.03 -5.02
N LEU A 309 8.60 24.92 -5.51
CA LEU A 309 9.28 24.87 -6.80
C LEU A 309 8.37 25.32 -7.96
N ALA A 310 7.13 24.83 -8.01
CA ALA A 310 6.12 25.29 -8.97
C ALA A 310 5.88 26.81 -8.89
N GLY A 311 5.70 27.34 -7.68
CA GLY A 311 5.49 28.77 -7.47
C GLY A 311 6.69 29.63 -7.90
N ARG A 312 7.93 29.18 -7.63
CA ARG A 312 9.16 29.90 -7.99
C ARG A 312 9.43 29.88 -9.49
N VAL A 313 9.16 28.76 -10.18
CA VAL A 313 9.25 28.69 -11.65
C VAL A 313 8.18 29.56 -12.29
N ALA A 314 6.94 29.56 -11.78
CA ALA A 314 5.87 30.42 -12.27
C ALA A 314 6.12 31.93 -12.01
N ALA A 315 6.81 32.27 -10.91
CA ALA A 315 7.26 33.62 -10.60
C ALA A 315 8.53 34.05 -11.38
N GLY A 316 9.14 33.14 -12.15
CA GLY A 316 10.35 33.42 -12.92
C GLY A 316 11.65 33.48 -12.13
N GLU A 317 11.71 32.97 -10.88
CA GLU A 317 12.92 33.06 -10.03
C GLU A 317 14.13 32.31 -10.59
N LEU A 318 13.93 31.36 -11.52
CA LEU A 318 15.00 30.64 -12.23
C LEU A 318 15.38 31.34 -13.55
N GLY A 319 14.75 32.46 -13.89
CA GLY A 319 14.72 32.98 -15.24
C GLY A 319 14.01 31.99 -16.18
N ARG A 320 14.45 31.94 -17.44
CA ARG A 320 13.88 31.08 -18.48
C ARG A 320 14.34 29.61 -18.33
N PRO A 321 13.47 28.62 -18.06
CA PRO A 321 13.86 27.21 -18.02
C PRO A 321 14.42 26.73 -19.36
N HIS A 322 15.47 25.93 -19.34
CA HIS A 322 16.13 25.39 -20.55
C HIS A 322 16.45 23.89 -20.47
N LEU A 323 16.57 23.33 -19.27
CA LEU A 323 16.82 21.90 -19.07
C LEU A 323 16.07 21.38 -17.83
N VAL A 324 15.42 20.21 -17.95
CA VAL A 324 14.80 19.46 -16.84
C VAL A 324 15.50 18.12 -16.68
N ARG A 325 15.95 17.79 -15.47
CA ARG A 325 16.65 16.52 -15.18
C ARG A 325 16.01 15.81 -14.00
N GLY A 326 16.38 14.56 -13.78
CA GLY A 326 16.08 13.88 -12.53
C GLY A 326 16.09 12.36 -12.65
N SER A 327 15.46 11.72 -11.68
CA SER A 327 15.36 10.26 -11.64
C SER A 327 14.16 9.81 -10.80
N TYR A 328 13.78 8.54 -10.90
CA TYR A 328 12.96 7.90 -9.89
C TYR A 328 13.51 6.50 -9.63
N LEU A 329 14.16 6.35 -8.47
CA LEU A 329 14.91 5.16 -8.11
C LEU A 329 14.28 4.43 -6.91
N GLN A 330 14.08 3.11 -7.08
CA GLN A 330 13.61 2.17 -6.07
C GLN A 330 14.42 0.86 -6.17
N ASP A 331 14.46 0.05 -5.11
CA ASP A 331 15.22 -1.20 -5.03
C ASP A 331 14.36 -2.46 -4.83
N TRP A 332 13.05 -2.31 -4.63
CA TRP A 332 12.16 -3.38 -4.18
C TRP A 332 12.00 -4.56 -5.17
N LEU A 333 12.39 -4.42 -6.44
CA LEU A 333 12.45 -5.53 -7.41
C LEU A 333 13.88 -5.97 -7.78
N LEU A 334 14.94 -5.45 -7.14
CA LEU A 334 16.33 -5.76 -7.48
C LEU A 334 16.66 -7.26 -7.55
N LEU A 335 16.15 -8.07 -6.62
CA LEU A 335 16.50 -9.48 -6.51
C LEU A 335 15.58 -10.37 -7.37
N GLU A 336 16.13 -11.49 -7.87
CA GLU A 336 15.41 -12.48 -8.70
C GLU A 336 14.13 -12.99 -8.02
N GLY A 337 14.20 -13.28 -6.72
CA GLY A 337 13.06 -13.75 -5.92
C GLY A 337 12.01 -12.70 -5.58
N ASN A 338 12.22 -11.42 -5.93
CA ASN A 338 11.25 -10.36 -5.66
C ASN A 338 10.16 -10.38 -6.75
N THR A 339 8.90 -10.48 -6.33
CA THR A 339 7.74 -10.63 -7.21
C THR A 339 6.52 -9.89 -6.69
N ASP A 340 5.69 -9.39 -7.62
CA ASP A 340 4.42 -8.69 -7.40
C ASP A 340 3.57 -8.85 -8.67
N TRP A 341 2.25 -8.59 -8.60
CA TRP A 341 1.35 -8.66 -9.75
C TRP A 341 1.75 -7.70 -10.88
N ARG A 342 2.49 -6.63 -10.59
CA ARG A 342 3.10 -5.74 -11.61
C ARG A 342 4.07 -6.44 -12.58
N LEU A 343 4.60 -7.62 -12.23
CA LEU A 343 5.46 -8.40 -13.14
C LEU A 343 4.67 -9.16 -14.22
N ASP A 344 3.37 -9.36 -14.01
CA ASP A 344 2.46 -9.99 -14.98
C ASP A 344 1.92 -8.93 -15.96
N PRO A 345 2.24 -8.99 -17.27
CA PRO A 345 1.77 -7.99 -18.23
C PRO A 345 0.24 -7.92 -18.37
N ALA A 346 -0.49 -8.99 -18.03
CA ALA A 346 -1.95 -9.01 -18.05
C ALA A 346 -2.58 -8.26 -16.85
N ARG A 347 -1.76 -7.87 -15.86
CA ARG A 347 -2.20 -7.24 -14.61
C ARG A 347 -1.52 -5.90 -14.35
N GLY A 348 -0.20 -5.85 -14.46
CA GLY A 348 0.59 -4.62 -14.38
C GLY A 348 0.44 -3.73 -15.61
N GLY A 349 0.32 -4.33 -16.79
CA GLY A 349 0.44 -3.68 -18.10
C GLY A 349 1.76 -4.04 -18.80
N VAL A 350 1.88 -3.68 -20.09
CA VAL A 350 3.09 -4.00 -20.88
C VAL A 350 4.30 -3.13 -20.53
N SER A 351 4.06 -1.94 -19.94
CA SER A 351 5.06 -1.16 -19.22
C SER A 351 4.88 -1.38 -17.72
N ARG A 352 6.00 -1.47 -16.99
CA ARG A 352 6.02 -1.41 -15.53
C ARG A 352 6.72 -0.16 -15.03
N ALA A 353 8.05 -0.07 -15.12
CA ALA A 353 8.77 1.05 -14.51
C ALA A 353 8.30 2.41 -15.08
N VAL A 354 8.10 2.54 -16.40
CA VAL A 354 7.64 3.82 -16.98
C VAL A 354 6.22 4.16 -16.51
N ALA A 355 5.27 3.21 -16.60
CA ALA A 355 3.88 3.42 -16.20
C ALA A 355 3.64 3.56 -14.68
N ASP A 356 4.47 2.94 -13.83
CA ASP A 356 4.31 2.92 -12.37
C ASP A 356 5.08 4.06 -11.69
N ILE A 357 6.28 4.43 -12.16
CA ILE A 357 7.09 5.51 -11.55
C ILE A 357 7.56 6.61 -12.52
N GLY A 358 7.82 6.30 -13.79
CA GLY A 358 8.17 7.33 -14.79
C GLY A 358 7.10 8.40 -14.99
N VAL A 359 5.82 8.00 -14.90
CA VAL A 359 4.67 8.92 -14.96
C VAL A 359 4.68 9.98 -13.86
N HIS A 360 5.29 9.72 -12.69
CA HIS A 360 5.37 10.70 -11.60
C HIS A 360 6.41 11.79 -11.89
N TRP A 361 7.54 11.44 -12.52
CA TRP A 361 8.53 12.44 -12.96
C TRP A 361 7.97 13.30 -14.10
N LEU A 362 7.33 12.66 -15.09
CA LEU A 362 6.68 13.37 -16.20
C LEU A 362 5.64 14.37 -15.71
N ASP A 363 4.78 13.95 -14.78
CA ASP A 363 3.69 14.78 -14.27
C ASP A 363 4.21 16.07 -13.60
N LEU A 364 5.23 15.95 -12.74
CA LEU A 364 5.87 17.10 -12.14
C LEU A 364 6.59 17.98 -13.17
N ALA A 365 7.33 17.37 -14.09
CA ALA A 365 8.08 18.09 -15.11
C ALA A 365 7.17 18.90 -16.06
N GLU A 366 6.06 18.32 -16.52
CA GLU A 366 5.10 19.02 -17.37
C GLU A 366 4.33 20.12 -16.62
N TRP A 367 3.92 19.86 -15.38
CA TRP A 367 3.18 20.82 -14.56
C TRP A 367 4.05 22.01 -14.16
N ILE A 368 5.22 21.78 -13.55
CA ILE A 368 6.07 22.83 -12.98
C ILE A 368 6.64 23.73 -14.09
N CYS A 369 7.02 23.17 -15.23
CA CYS A 369 7.52 23.96 -16.36
C CYS A 369 6.42 24.60 -17.22
N GLY A 370 5.14 24.29 -16.97
CA GLY A 370 4.01 24.79 -17.76
C GLY A 370 4.03 24.37 -19.23
N ARG A 371 4.70 23.25 -19.57
CA ARG A 371 4.92 22.78 -20.96
C ARG A 371 4.72 21.27 -21.04
N ARG A 372 4.04 20.78 -22.07
CA ARG A 372 3.91 19.34 -22.35
C ARG A 372 5.13 18.82 -23.12
N VAL A 373 5.46 17.53 -22.95
CA VAL A 373 6.45 16.80 -23.77
C VAL A 373 5.88 16.51 -25.16
N GLU A 374 6.53 16.96 -26.22
CA GLU A 374 6.10 16.67 -27.60
C GLU A 374 6.80 15.46 -28.22
N ALA A 375 7.96 15.04 -27.70
CA ALA A 375 8.61 13.81 -28.15
C ALA A 375 9.50 13.17 -27.07
N VAL A 376 9.64 11.85 -27.14
CA VAL A 376 10.51 11.04 -26.27
C VAL A 376 11.44 10.16 -27.10
N VAL A 377 12.69 9.99 -26.67
CA VAL A 377 13.54 8.86 -27.06
C VAL A 377 13.99 8.10 -25.82
N ALA A 378 13.85 6.77 -25.81
CA ALA A 378 14.03 5.94 -24.63
C ALA A 378 14.84 4.66 -24.91
N GLU A 379 15.51 4.17 -23.88
CA GLU A 379 16.11 2.84 -23.78
C GLU A 379 15.57 2.17 -22.52
N ILE A 380 15.30 0.85 -22.57
CA ILE A 380 14.70 0.09 -21.46
C ILE A 380 15.52 -1.17 -21.16
N GLY A 381 15.66 -1.49 -19.87
CA GLY A 381 16.38 -2.67 -19.41
C GLY A 381 15.51 -3.61 -18.57
N ARG A 382 15.87 -4.89 -18.58
CA ARG A 382 15.16 -6.00 -17.92
C ARG A 382 16.16 -6.88 -17.19
N LEU A 383 15.86 -7.24 -15.95
CA LEU A 383 16.62 -8.17 -15.14
C LEU A 383 15.89 -9.51 -15.09
N HIS A 384 16.62 -10.57 -14.73
CA HIS A 384 16.05 -11.88 -14.35
C HIS A 384 15.06 -12.48 -15.37
N GLY A 385 15.21 -12.16 -16.66
CA GLY A 385 14.32 -12.62 -17.73
C GLY A 385 12.90 -12.02 -17.74
N ARG A 386 12.65 -10.92 -17.02
CA ARG A 386 11.30 -10.36 -16.81
C ARG A 386 10.60 -9.88 -18.08
N ALA A 387 9.28 -10.02 -18.07
CA ALA A 387 8.39 -9.65 -19.18
C ALA A 387 8.12 -8.13 -19.29
N THR A 388 8.34 -7.36 -18.23
CA THR A 388 8.22 -5.89 -18.15
C THR A 388 9.54 -5.25 -17.67
N GLU A 389 9.80 -4.02 -18.09
CA GLU A 389 11.05 -3.30 -17.85
C GLU A 389 11.27 -2.95 -16.36
N ASP A 390 12.51 -3.15 -15.90
CA ASP A 390 12.96 -2.84 -14.54
C ASP A 390 13.48 -1.41 -14.42
N HIS A 391 14.03 -0.88 -15.50
CA HIS A 391 14.57 0.47 -15.59
C HIS A 391 14.44 1.02 -17.01
N ALA A 392 14.43 2.35 -17.11
CA ALA A 392 14.44 3.06 -18.39
C ALA A 392 15.24 4.36 -18.27
N SER A 393 15.95 4.71 -19.34
CA SER A 393 16.62 5.99 -19.52
C SER A 393 15.98 6.69 -20.70
N PHE A 394 15.55 7.94 -20.55
CA PHE A 394 14.90 8.67 -21.65
C PHE A 394 15.27 10.15 -21.71
N LEU A 395 15.34 10.66 -22.93
CA LEU A 395 15.41 12.07 -23.26
C LEU A 395 14.05 12.53 -23.77
N VAL A 396 13.66 13.75 -23.41
CA VAL A 396 12.38 14.36 -23.80
C VAL A 396 12.60 15.74 -24.41
N ARG A 397 11.73 16.09 -25.36
CA ARG A 397 11.56 17.46 -25.87
C ARG A 397 10.22 17.98 -25.41
N PHE A 398 10.22 19.14 -24.76
CA PHE A 398 9.00 19.87 -24.44
C PHE A 398 8.63 20.81 -25.59
N VAL A 399 7.37 21.21 -25.67
CA VAL A 399 6.89 22.17 -26.66
C VAL A 399 7.76 23.45 -26.62
N GLY A 400 8.26 23.84 -27.80
CA GLY A 400 9.29 24.87 -27.93
C GLY A 400 10.70 24.26 -27.87
N ASP A 401 11.49 24.69 -26.89
CA ASP A 401 12.94 24.48 -26.84
C ASP A 401 13.49 23.92 -25.52
N LEU A 402 12.61 23.72 -24.52
CA LEU A 402 12.97 23.09 -23.26
C LEU A 402 13.25 21.60 -23.50
N GLN A 403 14.39 21.12 -23.02
CA GLN A 403 14.80 19.71 -23.11
C GLN A 403 14.74 19.06 -21.74
N GLY A 404 14.74 17.73 -21.69
CA GLY A 404 14.98 17.04 -20.43
C GLY A 404 15.45 15.60 -20.54
N SER A 405 15.86 15.05 -19.39
CA SER A 405 16.30 13.67 -19.24
C SER A 405 15.88 13.08 -17.90
N CYS A 406 15.58 11.79 -17.89
CA CYS A 406 15.27 11.06 -16.66
C CYS A 406 15.83 9.63 -16.73
N VAL A 407 16.24 9.10 -15.58
CA VAL A 407 16.56 7.69 -15.37
C VAL A 407 15.64 7.14 -14.29
N ILE A 408 14.87 6.10 -14.61
CA ILE A 408 13.97 5.44 -13.67
C ILE A 408 14.37 3.99 -13.46
N SER A 409 14.14 3.46 -12.26
CA SER A 409 14.49 2.08 -11.92
C SER A 409 13.71 1.59 -10.71
N GLN A 410 13.28 0.32 -10.75
CA GLN A 410 12.77 -0.43 -9.59
C GLN A 410 13.80 -1.46 -9.08
N ALA A 411 15.05 -1.36 -9.55
CA ALA A 411 16.15 -2.24 -9.24
C ALA A 411 17.49 -1.49 -9.01
N THR A 412 17.47 -0.29 -8.40
CA THR A 412 18.70 0.45 -8.03
C THR A 412 18.90 0.41 -6.52
N ALA A 413 19.82 -0.46 -6.08
CA ALA A 413 20.10 -0.74 -4.67
C ALA A 413 20.26 0.52 -3.79
N GLY A 414 19.59 0.56 -2.64
CA GLY A 414 19.74 1.62 -1.64
C GLY A 414 18.78 2.79 -1.81
N HIS A 415 18.19 2.96 -2.99
CA HIS A 415 17.10 3.91 -3.21
C HIS A 415 15.76 3.19 -2.98
N ARG A 416 14.88 3.73 -2.12
CA ARG A 416 13.59 3.09 -1.84
C ARG A 416 12.41 3.75 -2.56
N ASN A 417 12.44 5.08 -2.63
CA ASN A 417 11.40 5.91 -3.23
C ASN A 417 11.98 7.28 -3.63
N ASP A 418 13.15 7.28 -4.25
CA ASP A 418 13.95 8.47 -4.50
C ASP A 418 13.59 9.08 -5.87
N LEU A 419 12.48 9.84 -5.88
CA LEU A 419 12.10 10.73 -6.98
C LEU A 419 12.88 12.03 -6.85
N GLU A 420 13.68 12.35 -7.86
CA GLU A 420 14.44 13.60 -8.01
C GLU A 420 13.94 14.39 -9.21
N LEU A 421 13.84 15.71 -9.05
CA LEU A 421 13.60 16.66 -10.14
C LEU A 421 14.54 17.86 -9.99
N SER A 422 15.32 18.13 -11.03
CA SER A 422 16.08 19.37 -11.20
C SER A 422 15.52 20.17 -12.37
N ILE A 423 15.44 21.49 -12.21
CA ILE A 423 15.13 22.43 -13.29
C ILE A 423 16.27 23.44 -13.35
N ASP A 424 16.90 23.55 -14.51
CA ASP A 424 17.92 24.55 -14.79
C ASP A 424 17.29 25.67 -15.64
N GLY A 425 17.35 26.90 -15.14
CA GLY A 425 16.97 28.10 -15.88
C GLY A 425 18.16 29.02 -16.18
N ALA A 426 17.88 30.13 -16.85
CA ALA A 426 18.89 31.10 -17.27
C ALA A 426 19.50 31.92 -16.12
N GLU A 427 18.83 31.98 -14.96
CA GLU A 427 19.23 32.79 -13.81
C GLU A 427 19.47 31.95 -12.54
N ALA A 428 18.78 30.83 -12.37
CA ALA A 428 19.07 29.88 -11.29
C ALA A 428 18.67 28.45 -11.67
N SER A 429 19.18 27.47 -10.92
CA SER A 429 18.65 26.11 -10.91
C SER A 429 18.02 25.76 -9.55
N ALA A 430 17.10 24.80 -9.58
CA ALA A 430 16.47 24.26 -8.39
C ALA A 430 16.42 22.73 -8.46
N THR A 431 16.65 22.05 -7.35
CA THR A 431 16.58 20.58 -7.23
C THR A 431 15.80 20.18 -6.00
N TRP A 432 14.86 19.25 -6.17
CA TRP A 432 14.09 18.63 -5.09
C TRP A 432 14.18 17.11 -5.18
N ARG A 433 14.19 16.42 -4.03
CA ARG A 433 14.29 14.96 -3.92
C ARG A 433 13.35 14.43 -2.85
N PHE A 434 12.58 13.39 -3.14
CA PHE A 434 11.72 12.76 -2.12
C PHE A 434 12.50 12.12 -0.97
N ALA A 435 13.71 11.60 -1.21
CA ALA A 435 14.59 11.12 -0.14
C ALA A 435 14.97 12.21 0.88
N ARG A 436 14.83 13.49 0.50
CA ARG A 436 14.92 14.67 1.36
C ARG A 436 13.75 15.62 1.10
N LYS A 437 12.51 15.09 1.10
CA LYS A 437 11.31 15.80 0.62
C LYS A 437 11.06 17.19 1.24
N ASP A 438 11.67 17.45 2.40
CA ASP A 438 11.56 18.66 3.21
C ASP A 438 12.75 19.63 3.04
N GLU A 439 13.59 19.40 2.03
CA GLU A 439 14.62 20.29 1.50
C GLU A 439 14.37 20.59 0.00
N LEU A 440 14.45 21.87 -0.40
CA LEU A 440 14.48 22.34 -1.79
C LEU A 440 15.76 23.13 -1.99
N TRP A 441 16.62 22.65 -2.87
CA TRP A 441 17.96 23.16 -3.08
C TRP A 441 17.94 24.16 -4.25
N LEU A 442 18.40 25.39 -4.02
CA LEU A 442 18.43 26.48 -5.00
C LEU A 442 19.87 26.97 -5.20
N ALA A 443 20.29 27.13 -6.46
CA ALA A 443 21.61 27.64 -6.81
C ALA A 443 21.51 28.77 -7.85
N GLY A 444 22.02 29.95 -7.49
CA GLY A 444 22.15 31.09 -8.42
C GLY A 444 23.33 30.93 -9.39
N PRO A 445 23.56 31.90 -10.29
CA PRO A 445 24.58 31.79 -11.34
C PRO A 445 25.96 32.25 -10.82
N VAL A 446 25.95 33.09 -9.78
CA VAL A 446 27.10 33.57 -9.01
C VAL A 446 26.64 33.71 -7.56
N GLY A 447 27.01 32.79 -6.68
CA GLY A 447 26.57 32.82 -5.28
C GLY A 447 26.77 31.49 -4.55
N GLY A 448 26.28 31.44 -3.31
CA GLY A 448 26.18 30.22 -2.52
C GLY A 448 24.85 29.48 -2.75
N GLU A 449 24.86 28.20 -2.43
CA GLU A 449 23.69 27.32 -2.44
C GLU A 449 22.74 27.66 -1.28
N THR A 450 21.42 27.65 -1.53
CA THR A 450 20.38 27.96 -0.54
C THR A 450 19.41 26.80 -0.42
N ILE A 451 19.17 26.32 0.79
CA ILE A 451 18.18 25.28 1.07
C ILE A 451 16.93 25.93 1.66
N VAL A 452 15.81 25.84 0.94
CA VAL A 452 14.48 26.16 1.46
C VAL A 452 13.94 24.91 2.14
N THR A 453 13.62 24.99 3.42
CA THR A 453 13.04 23.87 4.18
C THR A 453 11.52 23.94 4.22
N ARG A 454 10.87 22.79 4.44
CA ARG A 454 9.40 22.67 4.54
C ARG A 454 8.78 23.68 5.50
N ASP A 455 9.41 23.89 6.65
CA ASP A 455 8.90 24.73 7.73
C ASP A 455 9.60 26.11 7.78
N GLY A 456 10.20 26.53 6.65
CA GLY A 456 10.87 27.81 6.45
C GLY A 456 10.01 28.86 5.71
N ASP A 457 10.68 29.86 5.13
CA ASP A 457 10.02 30.94 4.36
C ASP A 457 9.57 30.47 2.96
N LEU A 458 8.43 29.78 2.94
CA LEU A 458 7.75 29.33 1.72
C LEU A 458 7.05 30.50 1.03
N ARG A 459 7.53 30.88 -0.16
CA ARG A 459 6.97 32.01 -0.92
C ARG A 459 5.61 31.66 -1.53
N SER A 460 5.51 30.48 -2.12
CA SER A 460 4.31 29.97 -2.79
C SER A 460 3.14 29.88 -1.80
N PRO A 461 2.00 30.54 -2.05
CA PRO A 461 0.80 30.41 -1.22
C PRO A 461 0.32 28.95 -1.14
N ALA A 462 0.40 28.22 -2.25
CA ALA A 462 0.07 26.81 -2.34
C ALA A 462 0.99 25.95 -1.44
N ALA A 463 2.30 26.23 -1.43
CA ALA A 463 3.23 25.53 -0.55
C ALA A 463 2.91 25.77 0.92
N ARG A 464 2.62 27.02 1.31
CA ARG A 464 2.20 27.36 2.68
C ARG A 464 0.92 26.66 3.10
N GLU A 465 -0.08 26.61 2.24
CA GLU A 465 -1.33 25.89 2.53
C GLU A 465 -1.09 24.37 2.69
N LEU A 466 -0.33 23.77 1.77
CA LEU A 466 0.01 22.34 1.81
C LEU A 466 0.86 21.98 3.05
N ALA A 467 1.67 22.91 3.56
CA ALA A 467 2.51 22.74 4.74
C ALA A 467 1.72 22.77 6.07
N THR A 468 0.47 23.27 6.09
CA THR A 468 -0.36 23.33 7.31
C THR A 468 -0.71 21.96 7.89
N ARG A 469 -0.75 20.91 7.05
CA ARG A 469 -1.12 19.54 7.43
C ARG A 469 0.12 18.76 7.89
N THR A 470 -0.07 17.72 8.70
CA THR A 470 1.03 16.90 9.23
C THR A 470 1.86 16.27 8.12
N GLY A 471 3.17 16.40 8.21
CA GLY A 471 4.10 15.83 7.23
C GLY A 471 4.21 14.30 7.25
N GLY A 472 5.01 13.76 6.33
CA GLY A 472 5.43 12.35 6.32
C GLY A 472 5.25 11.65 4.97
N LEU A 473 5.44 10.34 4.93
CA LEU A 473 5.52 9.57 3.67
C LEU A 473 4.24 9.58 2.81
N ASN A 474 3.07 9.85 3.41
CA ASN A 474 1.79 9.95 2.69
C ASN A 474 1.27 11.39 2.55
N GLU A 475 2.04 12.40 2.96
CA GLU A 475 1.65 13.83 2.97
C GLU A 475 1.00 14.28 1.66
N GLY A 476 1.67 14.08 0.52
CA GLY A 476 1.11 14.45 -0.79
C GLY A 476 -0.17 13.68 -1.18
N ARG A 477 -0.36 12.44 -0.72
CA ARG A 477 -1.59 11.66 -0.96
C ARG A 477 -2.74 12.21 -0.12
N ARG A 478 -2.48 12.55 1.15
CA ARG A 478 -3.46 13.19 2.03
C ARG A 478 -3.86 14.56 1.51
N ASN A 479 -2.88 15.37 1.12
CA ASN A 479 -3.11 16.69 0.55
C ASN A 479 -3.89 16.64 -0.77
N LEU A 480 -3.59 15.68 -1.67
CA LEU A 480 -4.37 15.44 -2.89
C LEU A 480 -5.83 15.08 -2.59
N ILE A 481 -6.06 14.18 -1.63
CA ILE A 481 -7.43 13.76 -1.25
C ILE A 481 -8.17 14.91 -0.55
N ALA A 482 -7.52 15.65 0.33
CA ALA A 482 -8.09 16.84 0.97
C ALA A 482 -8.50 17.91 -0.05
N ALA A 483 -7.62 18.21 -1.02
CA ALA A 483 -7.89 19.20 -2.07
C ALA A 483 -9.01 18.73 -3.02
N ALA A 484 -9.04 17.44 -3.37
CA ALA A 484 -10.12 16.88 -4.18
C ALA A 484 -11.49 16.99 -3.49
N TYR A 485 -11.56 16.75 -2.17
CA TYR A 485 -12.82 16.87 -1.41
C TYR A 485 -13.23 18.32 -1.21
N ALA A 486 -12.28 19.22 -0.91
CA ALA A 486 -12.54 20.66 -0.86
C ALA A 486 -13.14 21.17 -2.19
N SER A 487 -12.66 20.68 -3.33
CA SER A 487 -13.22 20.99 -4.65
C SER A 487 -14.60 20.39 -4.95
N LEU A 488 -15.09 19.40 -4.18
CA LEU A 488 -16.48 18.96 -4.23
C LEU A 488 -17.43 19.91 -3.48
N ASP A 489 -16.90 20.62 -2.49
CA ASP A 489 -17.63 21.56 -1.64
C ASP A 489 -17.51 23.01 -2.15
N GLY A 490 -16.76 23.23 -3.24
CA GLY A 490 -16.65 24.50 -3.97
C GLY A 490 -15.33 25.27 -3.75
N GLU A 491 -14.46 24.78 -2.87
CA GLU A 491 -13.19 25.42 -2.55
C GLU A 491 -12.08 25.10 -3.58
N PRO A 492 -11.24 26.08 -3.95
CA PRO A 492 -10.19 25.88 -4.95
C PRO A 492 -9.07 24.98 -4.42
N SER A 493 -8.63 24.02 -5.24
CA SER A 493 -7.42 23.23 -4.94
C SER A 493 -6.16 24.11 -5.02
N PRO A 494 -5.22 24.04 -4.04
CA PRO A 494 -4.01 24.88 -4.00
C PRO A 494 -3.08 24.69 -5.21
N VAL A 495 -3.12 23.52 -5.84
CA VAL A 495 -2.44 23.21 -7.11
C VAL A 495 -3.42 22.52 -8.07
N PRO A 496 -3.23 22.58 -9.40
CA PRO A 496 -4.14 21.96 -10.36
C PRO A 496 -4.32 20.46 -10.10
N LEU A 497 -5.57 20.03 -9.88
CA LEU A 497 -5.91 18.63 -9.68
C LEU A 497 -5.47 17.80 -10.90
N PRO A 498 -4.75 16.68 -10.72
CA PRO A 498 -4.40 15.76 -11.79
C PRO A 498 -5.64 15.03 -12.29
N THR A 499 -6.07 15.36 -13.50
CA THR A 499 -7.33 14.89 -14.10
C THR A 499 -7.18 13.54 -14.79
N PHE A 500 -8.29 12.93 -15.23
CA PHE A 500 -8.22 11.75 -16.11
C PHE A 500 -7.58 12.08 -17.49
N GLU A 501 -7.61 13.33 -17.95
CA GLU A 501 -6.84 13.78 -19.13
C GLU A 501 -5.32 13.70 -18.86
N ASP A 502 -4.87 14.07 -17.65
CA ASP A 502 -3.49 13.85 -17.23
C ASP A 502 -3.17 12.35 -17.13
N GLY A 503 -4.10 11.53 -16.62
CA GLY A 503 -3.93 10.06 -16.57
C GLY A 503 -3.78 9.43 -17.97
N LEU A 504 -4.57 9.88 -18.95
CA LEU A 504 -4.43 9.52 -20.35
C LEU A 504 -3.09 9.98 -20.94
N ARG A 505 -2.68 11.22 -20.62
CA ARG A 505 -1.37 11.78 -20.98
C ARG A 505 -0.21 10.91 -20.44
N HIS A 506 -0.31 10.43 -19.20
CA HIS A 506 0.69 9.54 -18.58
C HIS A 506 0.79 8.20 -19.31
N VAL A 507 -0.34 7.59 -19.67
CA VAL A 507 -0.38 6.29 -20.38
C VAL A 507 0.13 6.42 -21.82
N ARG A 508 -0.22 7.52 -22.53
CA ARG A 508 0.34 7.83 -23.86
C ARG A 508 1.87 7.97 -23.81
N PHE A 509 2.43 8.59 -22.76
CA PHE A 509 3.89 8.66 -22.57
C PHE A 509 4.54 7.29 -22.37
N ALA A 510 3.97 6.43 -21.52
CA ALA A 510 4.51 5.09 -21.29
C ALA A 510 4.50 4.24 -22.58
N ALA A 511 3.44 4.34 -23.38
CA ALA A 511 3.36 3.69 -24.70
C ALA A 511 4.42 4.23 -25.68
N ALA A 512 4.60 5.55 -25.77
CA ALA A 512 5.59 6.19 -26.64
C ALA A 512 7.03 5.83 -26.25
N ALA A 513 7.33 5.73 -24.94
CA ALA A 513 8.64 5.30 -24.44
C ALA A 513 8.95 3.84 -24.83
N LEU A 514 7.99 2.92 -24.66
CA LEU A 514 8.16 1.53 -25.10
C LEU A 514 8.29 1.41 -26.63
N GLU A 515 7.52 2.19 -27.40
CA GLU A 515 7.68 2.21 -28.86
C GLU A 515 9.06 2.74 -29.25
N SER A 516 9.54 3.80 -28.60
CA SER A 516 10.85 4.38 -28.86
C SER A 516 11.96 3.36 -28.65
N ALA A 517 11.98 2.69 -27.48
CA ALA A 517 12.99 1.68 -27.16
C ALA A 517 12.93 0.46 -28.09
N ARG A 518 11.74 0.10 -28.59
CA ARG A 518 11.56 -0.94 -29.61
C ARG A 518 12.09 -0.54 -31.00
N ARG A 519 12.11 0.76 -31.33
CA ARG A 519 12.43 1.27 -32.68
C ARG A 519 13.78 1.98 -32.78
N GLY A 520 14.40 2.40 -31.68
CA GLY A 520 15.63 3.19 -31.67
C GLY A 520 15.47 4.62 -32.21
N VAL A 521 14.27 5.21 -32.10
CA VAL A 521 13.95 6.54 -32.66
C VAL A 521 13.13 7.40 -31.69
N TRP A 522 13.13 8.72 -31.92
CA TRP A 522 12.17 9.63 -31.29
C TRP A 522 10.73 9.26 -31.70
N VAL A 523 9.83 9.26 -30.72
CA VAL A 523 8.38 9.07 -30.91
C VAL A 523 7.66 10.35 -30.48
N ASP A 524 6.73 10.81 -31.32
CA ASP A 524 5.92 12.00 -31.08
C ASP A 524 4.82 11.73 -30.04
N LEU A 525 4.35 12.78 -29.38
CA LEU A 525 3.45 12.71 -28.23
C LEU A 525 2.30 13.72 -28.31
N ARG A 526 2.09 14.33 -29.49
CA ARG A 526 1.02 15.30 -29.79
C ARG A 526 -0.26 14.61 -30.29
#